data_AF-A0A9W7WJF5-F1
#
_entry.id   AF-A0A9W7WJF5-F1
#
_cell.length_a   1.000
_cell.length_b   1.000
_cell.length_c   1.000
_cell.angle_alpha   90.00
_cell.angle_beta   90.00
_cell.angle_gamma   90.00
#
_symmetry.space_group_name_H-M   'P 1'
#
loop_
_entity.id
_entity.type
_entity.pdbx_description
1 polymer ?
#
loop_
_entity_poly.entity_id
_entity_poly.type
_entity_poly.pdbx_seq_one_letter_code
_entity_poly.pdbx_strand_id
1 'polypeptide(L)'
;MPKEKYDPPDVRRMYTIMSSEDANSGKKSTWDGLEITGNVRSLSSALWSLTHLTSLHLNGNCLSRIPPDIAKLHNLMLLDLSSNKIRSLPAELGNMVSLRELLLNNNQLRVLPYELGKLFHLQTLGLKGNPLSQEIMSLYHEPDGTRRLLNYLLDNLSGAIKRISTEQPPSRSWIVLQEHDRTRPTALITVMCYNMLCDKYATRQLYGYCPSWALNWSYRKKAIMQEILGCNADIISLQEVETEQYYNYFLVELNKQGYDGFFSPKSRARTMSESDRKHVDGCAIFFKTEKFSIVQKHTVEFNQLAMANSEGSEAMLNRVMTKDNIGVAVLLELKKELLEMSSGKSLQEKQLLLVANAHMHWDPEYSDVKLVQTMMFMSEVKNIIDKASHNLKLSGETSSIPLVLCADLNSLPDSGVLEYLSTGGVDCTHKDFRELRYSDSLTNFNCNGKNGTSSGRITHGFKLKSAYEDGLMPYTNYTSDFKGIIDYIFYSRPQLGVLGVLGPLDTNWLLENNINGCPHPHIPSDHFSLFAQLELALPYLPSLNGVHLPGRR
;
A
#
# COMPACT_ATOMS: atom_id res chain seq x y z
N MET A 1 63.01 -3.60 -25.03
CA MET A 1 61.57 -3.54 -24.69
C MET A 1 61.27 -4.73 -23.78
N PRO A 2 60.87 -4.54 -22.52
CA PRO A 2 60.46 -5.67 -21.70
C PRO A 2 59.12 -6.18 -22.24
N LYS A 3 59.07 -7.49 -22.52
CA LYS A 3 57.83 -8.21 -22.77
C LYS A 3 56.99 -8.07 -21.49
N GLU A 4 55.95 -7.24 -21.54
CA GLU A 4 54.92 -7.25 -20.50
C GLU A 4 54.34 -8.67 -20.50
N LYS A 5 54.59 -9.40 -19.41
CA LYS A 5 53.88 -10.63 -19.12
C LYS A 5 52.41 -10.23 -18.99
N TYR A 6 51.63 -10.54 -20.02
CA TYR A 6 50.19 -10.61 -19.91
C TYR A 6 49.89 -11.76 -18.95
N ASP A 7 49.67 -11.44 -17.68
CA ASP A 7 49.05 -12.40 -16.77
C ASP A 7 47.61 -12.59 -17.27
N PRO A 8 47.16 -13.83 -17.53
CA PRO A 8 45.80 -14.07 -17.96
C PRO A 8 44.82 -13.56 -16.87
N PRO A 9 43.65 -13.02 -17.27
CA PRO A 9 42.62 -12.65 -16.30
C PRO A 9 42.25 -13.88 -15.46
N ASP A 10 41.87 -13.63 -14.20
CA ASP A 10 41.50 -14.65 -13.21
C ASP A 10 40.76 -15.83 -13.87
N VAL A 11 41.31 -17.04 -13.74
CA VAL A 11 40.82 -18.29 -14.35
C VAL A 11 39.35 -18.59 -13.98
N ARG A 12 38.82 -17.89 -12.97
CA ARG A 12 37.41 -17.94 -12.54
C ARG A 12 36.45 -17.08 -13.36
N ARG A 13 36.92 -16.22 -14.26
CA ARG A 13 36.09 -15.28 -15.03
C ARG A 13 36.10 -15.62 -16.53
N MET A 14 35.12 -16.42 -16.95
CA MET A 14 34.89 -16.72 -18.36
C MET A 14 34.24 -15.50 -19.04
N TYR A 15 34.89 -14.95 -20.06
CA TYR A 15 34.26 -13.96 -20.95
C TYR A 15 34.13 -14.57 -22.36
N THR A 16 32.99 -14.31 -23.00
CA THR A 16 32.72 -14.74 -24.37
C THR A 16 32.95 -13.54 -25.29
N ILE A 17 33.98 -13.59 -26.13
CA ILE A 17 34.16 -12.59 -27.18
C ILE A 17 33.12 -12.87 -28.27
N MET A 18 32.36 -11.84 -28.67
CA MET A 18 31.42 -11.93 -29.78
C MET A 18 32.16 -12.33 -31.08
N SER A 19 31.70 -13.39 -31.74
CA SER A 19 32.26 -13.81 -33.02
C SER A 19 31.81 -12.91 -34.18
N SER A 20 32.55 -12.92 -35.29
CA SER A 20 32.17 -12.21 -36.52
C SER A 20 30.82 -12.68 -37.08
N GLU A 21 30.48 -13.96 -36.88
CA GLU A 21 29.21 -14.55 -37.29
C GLU A 21 28.04 -14.06 -36.43
N ASP A 22 28.25 -13.92 -35.12
CA ASP A 22 27.28 -13.33 -34.19
C ASP A 22 26.95 -11.89 -34.56
N ALA A 23 27.98 -11.08 -34.85
CA ALA A 23 27.80 -9.68 -35.28
C ALA A 23 27.03 -9.59 -36.62
N ASN A 24 27.36 -10.45 -37.59
CA ASN A 24 26.66 -10.49 -38.88
C ASN A 24 25.21 -10.98 -38.76
N SER A 25 24.88 -11.77 -37.74
CA SER A 25 23.50 -12.19 -37.41
C SER A 25 22.68 -11.12 -36.68
N GLY A 26 23.24 -9.93 -36.45
CA GLY A 26 22.56 -8.82 -35.79
C GLY A 26 22.58 -8.87 -34.25
N LYS A 27 23.35 -9.78 -33.63
CA LYS A 27 23.54 -9.77 -32.18
C LYS A 27 24.35 -8.55 -31.78
N LYS A 28 23.92 -7.87 -30.71
CA LYS A 28 24.63 -6.72 -30.13
C LYS A 28 25.41 -7.17 -28.90
N SER A 29 26.69 -6.79 -28.82
CA SER A 29 27.47 -6.98 -27.60
C SER A 29 26.92 -6.06 -26.52
N THR A 30 26.58 -6.63 -25.38
CA THR A 30 26.27 -5.87 -24.17
C THR A 30 27.38 -6.19 -23.17
N TRP A 31 28.03 -5.15 -22.65
CA TRP A 31 28.99 -5.28 -21.56
C TRP A 31 28.40 -4.53 -20.38
N ASP A 32 28.31 -5.21 -19.25
CA ASP A 32 27.76 -4.72 -17.99
C ASP A 32 28.82 -4.71 -16.88
N GLY A 33 29.98 -5.33 -17.14
CA GLY A 33 31.16 -5.30 -16.30
C GLY A 33 32.26 -4.40 -16.86
N LEU A 34 32.92 -3.63 -15.99
CA LEU A 34 34.15 -2.91 -16.30
C LEU A 34 35.23 -3.19 -15.27
N GLU A 35 36.43 -3.51 -15.75
CA GLU A 35 37.62 -3.69 -14.92
C GLU A 35 38.69 -2.68 -15.32
N ILE A 36 39.28 -2.02 -14.31
CA ILE A 36 40.37 -1.06 -14.50
C ILE A 36 41.51 -1.48 -13.59
N THR A 37 42.66 -1.80 -14.17
CA THR A 37 43.90 -2.18 -13.45
C THR A 37 45.08 -1.35 -13.93
N GLY A 38 46.21 -1.39 -13.21
CA GLY A 38 47.45 -0.72 -13.62
C GLY A 38 47.87 0.50 -12.79
N ASN A 39 47.72 0.44 -11.46
CA ASN A 39 48.15 1.50 -10.53
C ASN A 39 47.44 2.86 -10.71
N VAL A 40 46.17 2.82 -11.12
CA VAL A 40 45.37 4.04 -11.38
C VAL A 40 45.23 4.88 -10.12
N ARG A 41 45.44 6.20 -10.23
CA ARG A 41 45.33 7.16 -9.11
C ARG A 41 44.08 8.04 -9.18
N SER A 42 43.51 8.20 -10.37
CA SER A 42 42.33 9.01 -10.63
C SER A 42 41.48 8.38 -11.73
N LEU A 43 40.17 8.50 -11.59
CA LEU A 43 39.19 8.04 -12.57
C LEU A 43 38.60 9.23 -13.31
N SER A 44 38.32 9.07 -14.60
CA SER A 44 37.63 10.09 -15.39
C SER A 44 36.18 10.23 -14.94
N SER A 45 35.62 11.44 -14.96
CA SER A 45 34.21 11.67 -14.64
C SER A 45 33.26 10.99 -15.64
N ALA A 46 33.73 10.70 -16.85
CA ALA A 46 32.98 9.95 -17.87
C ALA A 46 32.66 8.50 -17.45
N LEU A 47 33.38 7.93 -16.49
CA LEU A 47 33.06 6.61 -15.93
C LEU A 47 31.66 6.60 -15.29
N TRP A 48 31.29 7.71 -14.65
CA TRP A 48 30.04 7.81 -13.89
C TRP A 48 28.79 7.96 -14.76
N SER A 49 28.95 8.18 -16.07
CA SER A 49 27.84 8.16 -17.03
C SER A 49 27.53 6.76 -17.58
N LEU A 50 28.31 5.74 -17.24
CA LEU A 50 28.09 4.35 -17.67
C LEU A 50 27.03 3.65 -16.80
N THR A 51 25.82 4.19 -16.76
CA THR A 51 24.74 3.73 -15.86
C THR A 51 24.24 2.32 -16.14
N HIS A 52 24.62 1.71 -17.26
CA HIS A 52 24.31 0.33 -17.62
C HIS A 52 25.20 -0.70 -16.89
N LEU A 53 26.26 -0.26 -16.20
CA LEU A 53 27.16 -1.16 -15.49
C LEU A 53 26.46 -1.81 -14.28
N THR A 54 26.62 -3.13 -14.20
CA THR A 54 26.22 -3.99 -13.07
C THR A 54 27.43 -4.38 -12.22
N SER A 55 28.63 -4.40 -12.80
CA SER A 55 29.87 -4.79 -12.10
C SER A 55 31.02 -3.83 -12.40
N LEU A 56 31.68 -3.33 -11.34
CA LEU A 56 32.82 -2.43 -11.47
C LEU A 56 33.98 -2.89 -10.58
N HIS A 57 35.07 -3.31 -11.24
CA HIS A 57 36.29 -3.78 -10.61
C HIS A 57 37.38 -2.71 -10.71
N LEU A 58 37.75 -2.16 -9.56
CA LEU A 58 38.79 -1.13 -9.38
C LEU A 58 39.87 -1.59 -8.39
N ASN A 59 39.91 -2.89 -8.08
CA ASN A 59 40.83 -3.47 -7.10
C ASN A 59 42.29 -3.40 -7.57
N GLY A 60 43.23 -3.32 -6.61
CA GLY A 60 44.66 -3.33 -6.90
C GLY A 60 45.18 -2.06 -7.59
N ASN A 61 44.54 -0.92 -7.34
CA ASN A 61 44.94 0.38 -7.85
C ASN A 61 45.54 1.27 -6.72
N CYS A 62 45.79 2.53 -7.04
CA CYS A 62 46.32 3.54 -6.11
C CYS A 62 45.28 4.62 -5.79
N LEU A 63 43.99 4.28 -5.82
CA LEU A 63 42.90 5.23 -5.56
C LEU A 63 42.94 5.67 -4.09
N SER A 64 42.96 6.98 -3.86
CA SER A 64 42.95 7.56 -2.51
C SER A 64 41.55 7.98 -2.04
N ARG A 65 40.62 8.14 -2.98
CA ARG A 65 39.23 8.53 -2.79
C ARG A 65 38.38 8.05 -3.95
N ILE A 66 37.07 7.95 -3.71
CA ILE A 66 36.03 7.74 -4.72
C ILE A 66 35.11 8.97 -4.67
N PRO A 67 34.78 9.60 -5.82
CA PRO A 67 33.91 10.76 -5.83
C PRO A 67 32.44 10.37 -5.54
N PRO A 68 31.64 11.30 -4.99
CA PRO A 68 30.18 11.13 -4.82
C PRO A 68 29.45 10.66 -6.08
N ASP A 69 29.94 11.07 -7.27
CA ASP A 69 29.37 10.71 -8.56
C ASP A 69 29.26 9.20 -8.83
N ILE A 70 29.97 8.35 -8.08
CA ILE A 70 29.80 6.89 -8.17
C ILE A 70 28.34 6.45 -7.96
N ALA A 71 27.58 7.21 -7.17
CA ALA A 71 26.17 6.95 -6.89
C ALA A 71 25.26 7.06 -8.14
N LYS A 72 25.75 7.67 -9.24
CA LYS A 72 25.04 7.69 -10.53
C LYS A 72 24.93 6.30 -11.16
N LEU A 73 25.82 5.37 -10.80
CA LEU A 73 25.81 3.97 -11.23
C LEU A 73 24.76 3.16 -10.43
N HIS A 74 23.50 3.58 -10.48
CA HIS A 74 22.39 3.03 -9.68
C HIS A 74 22.07 1.55 -9.97
N ASN A 75 22.50 1.01 -11.11
CA ASN A 75 22.33 -0.41 -11.47
C ASN A 75 23.47 -1.31 -11.00
N LEU A 76 24.50 -0.74 -10.35
CA LEU A 76 25.66 -1.49 -9.93
C LEU A 76 25.30 -2.46 -8.80
N MET A 77 25.59 -3.74 -9.02
CA MET A 77 25.38 -4.85 -8.08
C MET A 77 26.69 -5.25 -7.39
N LEU A 78 27.82 -5.13 -8.08
CA LEU A 78 29.14 -5.45 -7.56
C LEU A 78 30.09 -4.25 -7.71
N LEU A 79 30.67 -3.83 -6.59
CA LEU A 79 31.74 -2.83 -6.55
C LEU A 79 32.94 -3.37 -5.80
N ASP A 80 34.05 -3.61 -6.50
CA ASP A 80 35.31 -3.99 -5.89
C ASP A 80 36.32 -2.84 -5.89
N LEU A 81 36.60 -2.34 -4.69
CA LEU A 81 37.55 -1.28 -4.37
C LEU A 81 38.71 -1.80 -3.52
N SER A 82 38.88 -3.12 -3.41
CA SER A 82 39.88 -3.74 -2.54
C SER A 82 41.31 -3.39 -2.94
N SER A 83 42.24 -3.40 -2.00
CA SER A 83 43.68 -3.16 -2.22
C SER A 83 43.94 -1.80 -2.89
N ASN A 84 43.34 -0.75 -2.35
CA ASN A 84 43.56 0.64 -2.73
C ASN A 84 44.12 1.44 -1.53
N LYS A 85 44.10 2.78 -1.61
CA LYS A 85 44.55 3.70 -0.54
C LYS A 85 43.40 4.57 -0.01
N ILE A 86 42.17 4.06 -0.08
CA ILE A 86 40.95 4.83 0.24
C ILE A 86 40.88 5.07 1.75
N ARG A 87 40.73 6.34 2.15
CA ARG A 87 40.68 6.75 3.56
C ARG A 87 39.26 6.96 4.09
N SER A 88 38.33 7.28 3.20
CA SER A 88 36.93 7.53 3.50
C SER A 88 36.07 7.21 2.28
N LEU A 89 34.80 6.87 2.51
CA LEU A 89 33.81 6.67 1.47
C LEU A 89 32.88 7.89 1.39
N PRO A 90 32.37 8.23 0.19
CA PRO A 90 31.32 9.24 0.06
C PRO A 90 30.01 8.74 0.70
N ALA A 91 29.23 9.65 1.28
CA ALA A 91 27.92 9.35 1.87
C ALA A 91 26.93 8.84 0.81
N GLU A 92 27.06 9.35 -0.41
CA GLU A 92 26.25 9.02 -1.57
C GLU A 92 26.35 7.54 -1.98
N LEU A 93 27.36 6.81 -1.51
CA LEU A 93 27.44 5.36 -1.70
C LEU A 93 26.22 4.64 -1.10
N GLY A 94 25.59 5.21 -0.06
CA GLY A 94 24.34 4.71 0.52
C GLY A 94 23.12 4.77 -0.42
N ASN A 95 23.18 5.56 -1.49
CA ASN A 95 22.08 5.65 -2.46
C ASN A 95 22.11 4.51 -3.50
N MET A 96 23.19 3.71 -3.55
CA MET A 96 23.34 2.60 -4.49
C MET A 96 22.66 1.32 -3.98
N VAL A 97 21.35 1.40 -3.75
CA VAL A 97 20.54 0.34 -3.10
C VAL A 97 20.51 -1.01 -3.85
N SER A 98 20.95 -1.04 -5.12
CA SER A 98 21.10 -2.25 -5.93
C SER A 98 22.35 -3.07 -5.59
N LEU A 99 23.31 -2.51 -4.84
CA LEU A 99 24.55 -3.19 -4.47
C LEU A 99 24.26 -4.44 -3.64
N ARG A 100 24.83 -5.56 -4.10
CA ARG A 100 24.85 -6.86 -3.41
C ARG A 100 26.22 -7.18 -2.85
N GLU A 101 27.27 -6.72 -3.52
CA GLU A 101 28.65 -6.96 -3.13
C GLU A 101 29.45 -5.65 -3.13
N LEU A 102 29.99 -5.29 -1.97
CA LEU A 102 30.85 -4.13 -1.77
C LEU A 102 32.15 -4.60 -1.12
N LEU A 103 33.22 -4.67 -1.90
CA LEU A 103 34.52 -5.15 -1.45
C LEU A 103 35.46 -3.96 -1.24
N LEU A 104 35.89 -3.76 0.01
CA LEU A 104 36.72 -2.65 0.46
C LEU A 104 37.98 -3.12 1.20
N ASN A 105 38.34 -4.39 1.05
CA ASN A 105 39.44 -4.99 1.80
C ASN A 105 40.77 -4.27 1.54
N ASN A 106 41.67 -4.25 2.51
CA ASN A 106 43.03 -3.69 2.39
C ASN A 106 43.03 -2.23 1.89
N ASN A 107 42.26 -1.38 2.57
CA ASN A 107 42.26 0.07 2.37
C ASN A 107 42.71 0.78 3.65
N GLN A 108 42.54 2.10 3.73
CA GLN A 108 42.90 2.94 4.87
C GLN A 108 41.66 3.52 5.59
N LEU A 109 40.51 2.83 5.51
CA LEU A 109 39.26 3.29 6.10
C LEU A 109 39.36 3.28 7.63
N ARG A 110 39.13 4.44 8.24
CA ARG A 110 39.04 4.60 9.70
C ARG A 110 37.62 4.67 10.22
N VAL A 111 36.71 5.13 9.36
CA VAL A 111 35.28 5.28 9.64
C VAL A 111 34.48 4.86 8.41
N LEU A 112 33.24 4.44 8.64
CA LEU A 112 32.26 4.19 7.59
C LEU A 112 31.18 5.28 7.65
N PRO A 113 30.69 5.81 6.52
CA PRO A 113 29.53 6.69 6.54
C PRO A 113 28.30 5.91 6.99
N TYR A 114 27.46 6.53 7.83
CA TYR A 114 26.23 5.90 8.33
C TYR A 114 25.25 5.60 7.19
N GLU A 115 25.33 6.34 6.09
CA GLU A 115 24.53 6.15 4.88
C GLU A 115 24.72 4.75 4.27
N LEU A 116 25.81 4.05 4.53
CA LEU A 116 25.94 2.64 4.10
C LEU A 116 24.83 1.76 4.68
N GLY A 117 24.26 2.11 5.82
CA GLY A 117 23.12 1.40 6.39
C GLY A 117 21.89 1.36 5.48
N LYS A 118 21.80 2.25 4.48
CA LYS A 118 20.75 2.23 3.44
C LYS A 118 20.93 1.11 2.42
N LEU A 119 22.06 0.40 2.40
CA LEU A 119 22.33 -0.70 1.48
C LEU A 119 21.71 -2.02 1.95
N PHE A 120 20.38 -2.05 2.12
CA PHE A 120 19.67 -3.19 2.72
C PHE A 120 19.65 -4.46 1.86
N HIS A 121 20.01 -4.37 0.58
CA HIS A 121 20.23 -5.53 -0.31
C HIS A 121 21.65 -6.09 -0.27
N LEU A 122 22.58 -5.45 0.45
CA LEU A 122 23.99 -5.85 0.48
C LEU A 122 24.16 -7.19 1.21
N GLN A 123 24.71 -8.15 0.51
CA GLN A 123 24.95 -9.52 0.99
C GLN A 123 26.39 -9.68 1.46
N THR A 124 27.33 -9.14 0.69
CA THR A 124 28.76 -9.26 0.95
C THR A 124 29.37 -7.88 1.14
N LEU A 125 29.90 -7.63 2.33
CA LEU A 125 30.68 -6.44 2.65
C LEU A 125 32.09 -6.87 3.06
N GLY A 126 33.11 -6.48 2.30
CA GLY A 126 34.51 -6.82 2.60
C GLY A 126 35.25 -5.68 3.28
N LEU A 127 35.56 -5.78 4.58
CA LEU A 127 36.23 -4.71 5.33
C LEU A 127 37.62 -5.09 5.88
N LYS A 128 38.08 -6.31 5.65
CA LYS A 128 39.33 -6.82 6.25
C LYS A 128 40.53 -5.97 5.83
N GLY A 129 41.49 -5.78 6.73
CA GLY A 129 42.70 -5.00 6.43
C GLY A 129 42.50 -3.48 6.42
N ASN A 130 41.42 -2.97 7.00
CA ASN A 130 41.21 -1.54 7.25
C ASN A 130 41.42 -1.18 8.72
N PRO A 131 41.96 0.01 9.04
CA PRO A 131 42.13 0.50 10.41
C PRO A 131 40.82 1.06 11.01
N LEU A 132 39.72 0.29 10.93
CA LEU A 132 38.42 0.64 11.51
C LEU A 132 38.43 0.54 13.05
N SER A 133 37.52 1.25 13.70
CA SER A 133 37.36 1.17 15.16
C SER A 133 36.99 -0.24 15.63
N GLN A 134 37.37 -0.57 16.87
CA GLN A 134 37.07 -1.88 17.46
C GLN A 134 35.57 -2.16 17.53
N GLU A 135 34.74 -1.14 17.76
CA GLU A 135 33.28 -1.25 17.78
C GLU A 135 32.69 -1.73 16.44
N ILE A 136 33.11 -1.12 15.33
CA ILE A 136 32.67 -1.51 13.98
C ILE A 136 33.16 -2.93 13.67
N MET A 137 34.40 -3.22 14.04
CA MET A 137 34.97 -4.54 13.80
C MET A 137 34.31 -5.61 14.67
N SER A 138 33.94 -5.34 15.92
CA SER A 138 33.23 -6.32 16.75
C SER A 138 31.89 -6.69 16.14
N LEU A 139 31.10 -5.69 15.67
CA LEU A 139 29.83 -5.95 14.98
C LEU A 139 30.02 -6.76 13.69
N TYR A 140 31.07 -6.45 12.92
CA TYR A 140 31.36 -7.11 11.65
C TYR A 140 31.81 -8.58 11.80
N HIS A 141 32.46 -8.95 12.91
CA HIS A 141 32.93 -10.32 13.14
C HIS A 141 31.86 -11.26 13.72
N GLU A 142 30.71 -10.74 14.15
CA GLU A 142 29.59 -11.56 14.61
C GLU A 142 28.95 -12.35 13.46
N PRO A 143 28.19 -13.42 13.77
CA PRO A 143 27.35 -14.08 12.77
C PRO A 143 26.38 -13.08 12.13
N ASP A 144 26.30 -13.08 10.81
CA ASP A 144 25.56 -12.09 10.02
C ASP A 144 26.07 -10.64 10.21
N GLY A 145 27.38 -10.49 10.48
CA GLY A 145 28.02 -9.22 10.82
C GLY A 145 27.86 -8.12 9.78
N THR A 146 27.75 -8.46 8.48
CA THR A 146 27.37 -7.48 7.44
C THR A 146 26.04 -6.84 7.76
N ARG A 147 24.97 -7.62 7.96
CA ARG A 147 23.63 -7.08 8.23
C ARG A 147 23.58 -6.36 9.57
N ARG A 148 24.21 -6.90 10.61
CA ARG A 148 24.28 -6.24 11.92
C ARG A 148 24.94 -4.87 11.84
N LEU A 149 26.05 -4.77 11.12
CA LEU A 149 26.75 -3.52 10.91
C LEU A 149 25.89 -2.52 10.12
N LEU A 150 25.26 -2.95 9.02
CA LEU A 150 24.38 -2.08 8.24
C LEU A 150 23.18 -1.58 9.05
N ASN A 151 22.58 -2.45 9.87
CA ASN A 151 21.50 -2.06 10.79
C ASN A 151 21.97 -1.04 11.81
N TYR A 152 23.13 -1.27 12.43
CA TYR A 152 23.75 -0.31 13.34
C TYR A 152 23.97 1.05 12.67
N LEU A 153 24.50 1.05 11.44
CA LEU A 153 24.72 2.29 10.69
C LEU A 153 23.40 2.99 10.36
N LEU A 154 22.36 2.25 9.95
CA LEU A 154 21.06 2.84 9.63
C LEU A 154 20.35 3.41 10.86
N ASP A 155 20.39 2.70 11.99
CA ASP A 155 19.71 3.10 13.21
C ASP A 155 20.34 4.37 13.83
N ASN A 156 21.64 4.58 13.61
CA ASN A 156 22.38 5.76 14.05
C ASN A 156 22.45 6.88 12.99
N LEU A 157 21.87 6.66 11.80
CA LEU A 157 21.89 7.63 10.69
C LEU A 157 21.29 8.98 11.10
N SER A 158 20.19 8.98 11.86
CA SER A 158 19.52 10.20 12.32
C SER A 158 20.31 10.98 13.38
N GLY A 159 21.10 10.31 14.21
CA GLY A 159 21.91 10.94 15.27
C GLY A 159 23.22 11.55 14.75
N ALA A 160 23.80 11.00 13.69
CA ALA A 160 25.05 11.48 13.10
C ALA A 160 24.86 12.61 12.08
N ILE A 161 23.62 12.82 11.61
CA ILE A 161 23.33 13.68 10.46
C ILE A 161 22.53 14.91 10.91
N LYS A 162 23.23 16.04 11.07
CA LYS A 162 22.67 17.40 10.96
C LYS A 162 22.28 17.79 9.52
N ARG A 163 22.13 16.82 8.59
CA ARG A 163 21.92 17.04 7.14
C ARG A 163 20.71 16.34 6.52
N ILE A 164 19.88 15.63 7.27
CA ILE A 164 18.50 15.42 6.83
C ILE A 164 17.88 16.78 7.08
N SER A 165 17.43 17.43 6.02
CA SER A 165 16.62 18.64 6.16
C SER A 165 15.57 18.32 7.20
N THR A 166 15.58 19.05 8.31
CA THR A 166 14.57 18.96 9.38
C THR A 166 13.18 19.40 8.90
N GLU A 167 12.94 19.36 7.60
CA GLU A 167 11.68 19.67 6.97
C GLU A 167 10.79 18.45 7.16
N GLN A 168 9.89 18.59 8.13
CA GLN A 168 8.71 17.75 8.21
C GLN A 168 8.07 17.61 6.83
N PRO A 169 7.45 16.45 6.54
CA PRO A 169 6.77 16.26 5.27
C PRO A 169 5.77 17.41 5.05
N PRO A 170 5.72 17.98 3.84
CA PRO A 170 4.75 19.02 3.53
C PRO A 170 3.34 18.47 3.73
N SER A 171 2.43 19.33 4.20
CA SER A 171 1.02 18.94 4.30
C SER A 171 0.48 18.61 2.91
N ARG A 172 -0.30 17.52 2.83
CA ARG A 172 -0.92 17.08 1.58
C ARG A 172 -1.99 18.10 1.13
N SER A 173 -2.02 18.38 -0.17
CA SER A 173 -2.92 19.37 -0.75
C SER A 173 -4.33 18.81 -0.94
N TRP A 174 -5.35 19.59 -0.57
CA TRP A 174 -6.75 19.26 -0.89
C TRP A 174 -7.06 19.54 -2.36
N ILE A 175 -7.67 18.57 -3.04
CA ILE A 175 -8.08 18.67 -4.45
C ILE A 175 -9.61 18.79 -4.49
N VAL A 176 -10.11 19.91 -5.01
CA VAL A 176 -11.55 20.14 -5.22
C VAL A 176 -11.94 19.55 -6.57
N LEU A 177 -12.93 18.66 -6.58
CA LEU A 177 -13.44 17.99 -7.78
C LEU A 177 -14.79 18.56 -8.23
N GLN A 178 -15.64 18.94 -7.29
CA GLN A 178 -16.97 19.47 -7.57
C GLN A 178 -17.35 20.52 -6.52
N GLU A 179 -18.07 21.55 -6.93
CA GLU A 179 -18.70 22.49 -6.00
C GLU A 179 -19.94 21.87 -5.35
N HIS A 180 -20.15 22.22 -4.09
CA HIS A 180 -21.31 21.79 -3.30
C HIS A 180 -22.63 22.30 -3.91
N ASP A 181 -23.57 21.40 -4.16
CA ASP A 181 -24.89 21.77 -4.69
C ASP A 181 -25.78 22.34 -3.58
N ARG A 182 -25.81 23.67 -3.48
CA ARG A 182 -26.66 24.39 -2.52
C ARG A 182 -28.15 24.41 -2.88
N THR A 183 -28.54 23.86 -4.03
CA THR A 183 -29.94 23.90 -4.50
C THR A 183 -30.79 22.77 -3.92
N ARG A 184 -30.16 21.74 -3.33
CA ARG A 184 -30.82 20.57 -2.76
C ARG A 184 -30.36 20.33 -1.31
N PRO A 185 -31.20 19.71 -0.47
CA PRO A 185 -30.76 19.31 0.86
C PRO A 185 -29.77 18.15 0.72
N THR A 186 -28.51 18.36 1.12
CA THR A 186 -27.47 17.33 1.12
C THR A 186 -26.78 17.26 2.47
N ALA A 187 -26.20 16.10 2.79
CA ALA A 187 -25.39 15.89 3.97
C ALA A 187 -23.92 15.68 3.56
N LEU A 188 -23.00 16.42 4.19
CA LEU A 188 -21.57 16.31 3.93
C LEU A 188 -20.95 15.25 4.85
N ILE A 189 -20.22 14.31 4.25
CA ILE A 189 -19.63 13.17 4.94
C ILE A 189 -18.18 13.04 4.52
N THR A 190 -17.26 13.12 5.47
CA THR A 190 -15.84 12.85 5.22
C THR A 190 -15.48 11.42 5.58
N VAL A 191 -14.73 10.74 4.70
CA VAL A 191 -14.39 9.33 4.83
C VAL A 191 -12.87 9.16 4.69
N MET A 192 -12.26 8.46 5.65
CA MET A 192 -10.86 8.02 5.60
C MET A 192 -10.78 6.51 5.36
N CYS A 193 -9.85 6.07 4.52
CA CYS A 193 -9.44 4.68 4.36
C CYS A 193 -7.93 4.57 4.53
N TYR A 194 -7.45 3.70 5.43
CA TYR A 194 -6.03 3.64 5.75
C TYR A 194 -5.56 2.27 6.26
N ASN A 195 -4.68 1.62 5.51
CA ASN A 195 -3.90 0.48 5.99
C ASN A 195 -2.71 1.01 6.82
N MET A 196 -2.66 0.62 8.09
CA MET A 196 -1.72 1.20 9.07
C MET A 196 -0.40 0.43 9.20
N LEU A 197 -0.26 -0.70 8.52
CA LEU A 197 0.83 -1.67 8.70
C LEU A 197 0.95 -2.17 10.16
N CYS A 198 0.43 -3.36 10.44
CA CYS A 198 0.51 -3.94 11.78
C CYS A 198 1.96 -4.23 12.21
N ASP A 199 2.21 -4.32 13.52
CA ASP A 199 3.56 -4.52 14.05
C ASP A 199 4.14 -5.86 13.59
N LYS A 200 3.28 -6.88 13.49
CA LYS A 200 3.66 -8.21 12.98
C LYS A 200 4.31 -8.18 11.60
N TYR A 201 3.88 -7.30 10.69
CA TYR A 201 4.41 -7.23 9.33
C TYR A 201 5.50 -6.17 9.16
N ALA A 202 5.62 -5.21 10.08
CA ALA A 202 6.65 -4.16 10.09
C ALA A 202 8.06 -4.66 10.45
N THR A 203 8.58 -5.59 9.65
CA THR A 203 9.85 -6.29 9.90
C THR A 203 10.99 -5.73 9.06
N ARG A 204 12.23 -5.92 9.51
CA ARG A 204 13.44 -5.53 8.75
C ARG A 204 13.65 -6.36 7.49
N GLN A 205 13.05 -7.55 7.40
CA GLN A 205 13.09 -8.37 6.19
C GLN A 205 12.33 -7.71 5.04
N LEU A 206 11.17 -7.12 5.32
CA LEU A 206 10.35 -6.42 4.33
C LEU A 206 10.76 -4.95 4.16
N TYR A 207 11.07 -4.28 5.26
CA TYR A 207 11.35 -2.84 5.30
C TYR A 207 12.81 -2.57 5.70
N GLY A 208 13.76 -3.26 5.06
CA GLY A 208 15.19 -3.19 5.40
C GLY A 208 15.81 -1.80 5.30
N TYR A 209 15.21 -0.92 4.49
CA TYR A 209 15.55 0.50 4.33
C TYR A 209 15.06 1.41 5.47
N CYS A 210 14.18 0.93 6.36
CA CYS A 210 13.65 1.70 7.47
C CYS A 210 14.42 1.39 8.77
N PRO A 211 14.88 2.41 9.52
CA PRO A 211 15.52 2.20 10.82
C PRO A 211 14.64 1.42 11.79
N SER A 212 15.25 0.59 12.63
CA SER A 212 14.53 -0.29 13.58
C SER A 212 13.68 0.51 14.58
N TRP A 213 14.18 1.67 15.03
CA TRP A 213 13.44 2.56 15.92
C TRP A 213 12.22 3.20 15.25
N ALA A 214 12.27 3.43 13.93
CA ALA A 214 11.18 3.98 13.16
C ALA A 214 10.14 2.91 12.81
N LEU A 215 10.54 1.65 12.67
CA LEU A 215 9.62 0.51 12.52
C LEU A 215 8.91 0.13 13.82
N ASN A 216 9.53 0.39 14.97
CA ASN A 216 8.97 0.02 16.27
C ASN A 216 7.54 0.56 16.45
N TRP A 217 6.61 -0.31 16.83
CA TRP A 217 5.21 0.06 17.04
C TRP A 217 5.01 1.24 17.98
N SER A 218 5.78 1.36 19.06
CA SER A 218 5.64 2.45 20.03
C SER A 218 5.97 3.82 19.43
N TYR A 219 6.80 3.84 18.38
CA TYR A 219 7.06 5.03 17.58
C TYR A 219 5.95 5.25 16.54
N ARG A 220 5.68 4.25 15.68
CA ARG A 220 4.72 4.37 14.56
C ARG A 220 3.31 4.71 15.00
N LYS A 221 2.80 4.06 16.06
CA LYS A 221 1.41 4.24 16.51
C LYS A 221 1.07 5.69 16.90
N LYS A 222 2.07 6.49 17.29
CA LYS A 222 1.87 7.91 17.60
C LYS A 222 1.64 8.71 16.32
N ALA A 223 2.49 8.49 15.31
CA ALA A 223 2.37 9.15 14.01
C ALA A 223 1.11 8.69 13.25
N ILE A 224 0.75 7.40 13.33
CA ILE A 224 -0.51 6.87 12.76
C ILE A 224 -1.71 7.59 13.39
N MET A 225 -1.72 7.74 14.72
CA MET A 225 -2.80 8.47 15.40
C MET A 225 -2.82 9.96 15.00
N GLN A 226 -1.66 10.59 14.82
CA GLN A 226 -1.58 11.98 14.34
C GLN A 226 -2.15 12.13 12.92
N GLU A 227 -1.89 11.20 12.01
CA GLU A 227 -2.49 11.17 10.66
C GLU A 227 -4.02 11.08 10.75
N ILE A 228 -4.53 10.12 11.53
CA ILE A 228 -5.98 9.90 11.71
C ILE A 228 -6.66 11.15 12.27
N LEU A 229 -6.10 11.75 13.33
CA LEU A 229 -6.64 12.96 13.95
C LEU A 229 -6.47 14.20 13.08
N GLY A 230 -5.41 14.27 12.26
CA GLY A 230 -5.16 15.35 11.32
C GLY A 230 -6.21 15.41 10.21
N CYS A 231 -6.66 14.27 9.70
CA CYS A 231 -7.76 14.22 8.73
C CYS A 231 -9.14 14.54 9.35
N ASN A 232 -9.35 14.20 10.64
CA ASN A 232 -10.60 14.43 11.38
C ASN A 232 -11.86 13.96 10.63
N ALA A 233 -11.78 12.79 9.99
CA ALA A 233 -12.85 12.24 9.16
C ALA A 233 -14.10 11.89 9.96
N ASP A 234 -15.28 12.00 9.37
CA ASP A 234 -16.52 11.60 10.03
C ASP A 234 -16.65 10.09 10.16
N ILE A 235 -16.09 9.36 9.19
CA ILE A 235 -15.99 7.90 9.13
C ILE A 235 -14.54 7.52 8.83
N ILE A 236 -13.99 6.57 9.58
CA ILE A 236 -12.61 6.08 9.42
C ILE A 236 -12.63 4.57 9.27
N SER A 237 -12.15 4.07 8.13
CA SER A 237 -11.97 2.65 7.84
C SER A 237 -10.49 2.30 7.90
N LEU A 238 -10.11 1.43 8.84
CA LEU A 238 -8.72 1.02 9.05
C LEU A 238 -8.55 -0.46 8.72
N GLN A 239 -7.44 -0.79 8.06
CA GLN A 239 -6.97 -2.16 7.85
C GLN A 239 -5.70 -2.40 8.67
N GLU A 240 -5.37 -3.68 8.89
CA GLU A 240 -4.24 -4.11 9.71
C GLU A 240 -4.27 -3.60 11.16
N VAL A 241 -5.47 -3.51 11.73
CA VAL A 241 -5.64 -3.15 13.14
C VAL A 241 -5.43 -4.38 13.99
N GLU A 242 -4.37 -4.44 14.79
CA GLU A 242 -4.19 -5.53 15.76
C GLU A 242 -5.24 -5.50 16.87
N THR A 243 -5.69 -6.69 17.28
CA THR A 243 -6.78 -6.86 18.26
C THR A 243 -6.51 -6.11 19.57
N GLU A 244 -5.33 -6.27 20.16
CA GLU A 244 -5.00 -5.57 21.41
C GLU A 244 -4.90 -4.05 21.22
N GLN A 245 -4.38 -3.61 20.08
CA GLN A 245 -4.23 -2.18 19.78
C GLN A 245 -5.58 -1.49 19.54
N TYR A 246 -6.55 -2.19 18.95
CA TYR A 246 -7.91 -1.68 18.81
C TYR A 246 -8.50 -1.31 20.18
N TYR A 247 -8.53 -2.27 21.11
CA TYR A 247 -9.20 -2.08 22.40
C TYR A 247 -8.42 -1.17 23.35
N ASN A 248 -7.10 -1.25 23.37
CA ASN A 248 -6.28 -0.55 24.36
C ASN A 248 -5.77 0.81 23.91
N TYR A 249 -5.81 1.12 22.61
CA TYR A 249 -5.26 2.36 22.07
C TYR A 249 -6.23 3.07 21.13
N PHE A 250 -6.56 2.49 19.97
CA PHE A 250 -7.34 3.21 18.93
C PHE A 250 -8.75 3.57 19.39
N LEU A 251 -9.50 2.62 19.96
CA LEU A 251 -10.84 2.88 20.47
C LEU A 251 -10.81 3.89 21.61
N VAL A 252 -9.83 3.79 22.52
CA VAL A 252 -9.71 4.69 23.67
C VAL A 252 -9.40 6.11 23.24
N GLU A 253 -8.42 6.32 22.36
CA GLU A 253 -8.03 7.65 21.89
C GLU A 253 -9.09 8.29 20.98
N LEU A 254 -9.72 7.50 20.09
CA LEU A 254 -10.78 8.01 19.22
C LEU A 254 -12.09 8.27 19.99
N ASN A 255 -12.39 7.52 21.05
CA ASN A 255 -13.54 7.80 21.91
C ASN A 255 -13.44 9.19 22.57
N LYS A 256 -12.24 9.59 23.01
CA LYS A 256 -11.98 10.96 23.51
C LYS A 256 -12.29 12.05 22.48
N GLN A 257 -12.26 11.71 21.19
CA GLN A 257 -12.56 12.61 20.07
C GLN A 257 -14.00 12.44 19.54
N GLY A 258 -14.86 11.74 20.27
CA GLY A 258 -16.29 11.60 19.95
C GLY A 258 -16.64 10.47 18.98
N TYR A 259 -15.72 9.52 18.76
CA TYR A 259 -15.97 8.35 17.90
C TYR A 259 -16.44 7.13 18.70
N ASP A 260 -17.27 6.32 18.07
CA ASP A 260 -17.46 4.92 18.44
C ASP A 260 -16.92 4.03 17.31
N GLY A 261 -16.69 2.74 17.60
CA GLY A 261 -16.00 1.83 16.70
C GLY A 261 -16.63 0.44 16.61
N PHE A 262 -16.42 -0.19 15.47
CA PHE A 262 -16.61 -1.62 15.29
C PHE A 262 -15.33 -2.24 14.72
N PHE A 263 -14.92 -3.38 15.28
CA PHE A 263 -13.74 -4.12 14.86
C PHE A 263 -14.03 -5.60 14.83
N SER A 264 -13.41 -6.28 13.86
CA SER A 264 -13.33 -7.73 13.84
C SER A 264 -11.93 -8.15 13.43
N PRO A 265 -11.28 -9.09 14.15
CA PRO A 265 -10.03 -9.69 13.72
C PRO A 265 -10.27 -10.72 12.61
N LYS A 266 -9.22 -11.08 11.86
CA LYS A 266 -9.25 -12.20 10.91
C LYS A 266 -9.64 -13.52 11.57
N SER A 267 -10.26 -14.42 10.80
CA SER A 267 -10.89 -15.64 11.32
C SER A 267 -9.96 -16.56 12.12
N ARG A 268 -8.66 -16.55 11.82
CA ARG A 268 -7.64 -17.32 12.57
C ARG A 268 -7.62 -17.02 14.07
N ALA A 269 -8.06 -15.84 14.50
CA ALA A 269 -8.15 -15.48 15.91
C ALA A 269 -8.95 -16.48 16.77
N ARG A 270 -9.89 -17.23 16.17
CA ARG A 270 -10.76 -18.19 16.87
C ARG A 270 -10.04 -19.49 17.26
N THR A 271 -9.00 -19.88 16.55
CA THR A 271 -8.30 -21.16 16.73
C THR A 271 -6.93 -21.01 17.40
N MET A 272 -6.49 -19.76 17.64
CA MET A 272 -5.19 -19.46 18.23
C MET A 272 -5.24 -19.34 19.76
N SER A 273 -4.07 -19.39 20.39
CA SER A 273 -3.90 -19.12 21.82
C SER A 273 -4.31 -17.69 22.17
N GLU A 274 -4.64 -17.42 23.44
CA GLU A 274 -5.01 -16.07 23.88
C GLU A 274 -3.90 -15.03 23.67
N SER A 275 -2.64 -15.43 23.84
CA SER A 275 -1.47 -14.57 23.61
C SER A 275 -1.32 -14.19 22.13
N ASP A 276 -1.48 -15.17 21.23
CA ASP A 276 -1.31 -14.91 19.80
C ASP A 276 -2.51 -14.17 19.20
N ARG A 277 -3.71 -14.43 19.72
CA ARG A 277 -4.96 -13.77 19.31
C ARG A 277 -4.89 -12.25 19.44
N LYS A 278 -4.17 -11.74 20.45
CA LYS A 278 -3.95 -10.30 20.67
C LYS A 278 -3.27 -9.59 19.49
N HIS A 279 -2.42 -10.32 18.78
CA HIS A 279 -1.62 -9.83 17.66
C HIS A 279 -2.25 -10.20 16.30
N VAL A 280 -3.46 -10.77 16.30
CA VAL A 280 -4.21 -10.98 15.06
C VAL A 280 -4.80 -9.64 14.64
N ASP A 281 -4.46 -9.25 13.42
CA ASP A 281 -4.95 -8.05 12.77
C ASP A 281 -6.32 -8.26 12.10
N GLY A 282 -7.01 -7.17 11.82
CA GLY A 282 -8.31 -7.15 11.15
C GLY A 282 -8.72 -5.76 10.68
N CYS A 283 -10.02 -5.58 10.47
CA CYS A 283 -10.60 -4.33 9.97
C CYS A 283 -11.40 -3.62 11.06
N ALA A 284 -11.28 -2.29 11.12
CA ALA A 284 -12.10 -1.45 11.99
C ALA A 284 -12.83 -0.36 11.20
N ILE A 285 -14.01 0.02 11.66
CA ILE A 285 -14.73 1.21 11.21
C ILE A 285 -15.06 2.06 12.44
N PHE A 286 -14.61 3.31 12.44
CA PHE A 286 -14.98 4.33 13.42
C PHE A 286 -15.89 5.37 12.79
N PHE A 287 -16.78 5.94 13.59
CA PHE A 287 -17.71 6.98 13.15
C PHE A 287 -17.99 7.97 14.28
N LYS A 288 -18.14 9.25 13.93
CA LYS A 288 -18.49 10.29 14.91
C LYS A 288 -19.91 10.09 15.42
N THR A 289 -20.04 9.90 16.73
CA THR A 289 -21.34 9.67 17.39
C THR A 289 -22.24 10.91 17.40
N GLU A 290 -21.69 12.11 17.19
CA GLU A 290 -22.49 13.33 16.99
C GLU A 290 -23.23 13.32 15.65
N LYS A 291 -22.72 12.56 14.66
CA LYS A 291 -23.25 12.51 13.29
C LYS A 291 -24.05 11.24 13.01
N PHE A 292 -23.61 10.12 13.58
CA PHE A 292 -24.15 8.80 13.27
C PHE A 292 -24.56 8.02 14.50
N SER A 293 -25.58 7.19 14.35
CA SER A 293 -25.97 6.16 15.32
C SER A 293 -25.87 4.79 14.66
N ILE A 294 -25.35 3.80 15.39
CA ILE A 294 -25.20 2.46 14.85
C ILE A 294 -26.51 1.68 14.87
N VAL A 295 -26.87 1.06 13.75
CA VAL A 295 -28.06 0.22 13.61
C VAL A 295 -27.69 -1.26 13.59
N GLN A 296 -26.68 -1.64 12.81
CA GLN A 296 -26.21 -3.03 12.69
C GLN A 296 -24.69 -3.10 12.47
N LYS A 297 -24.10 -4.21 12.90
CA LYS A 297 -22.68 -4.55 12.76
C LYS A 297 -22.58 -5.94 12.13
N HIS A 298 -21.77 -6.10 11.08
CA HIS A 298 -21.63 -7.36 10.36
C HIS A 298 -20.16 -7.65 10.09
N THR A 299 -19.74 -8.89 10.30
CA THR A 299 -18.44 -9.41 9.85
C THR A 299 -18.68 -10.42 8.75
N VAL A 300 -17.96 -10.26 7.64
CA VAL A 300 -17.99 -11.16 6.49
C VAL A 300 -16.70 -11.97 6.48
N GLU A 301 -16.83 -13.28 6.71
CA GLU A 301 -15.69 -14.21 6.69
C GLU A 301 -15.63 -14.95 5.35
N PHE A 302 -14.62 -14.63 4.54
CA PHE A 302 -14.55 -15.12 3.17
C PHE A 302 -14.32 -16.63 3.08
N ASN A 303 -13.58 -17.22 4.03
CA ASN A 303 -13.38 -18.66 4.09
C ASN A 303 -14.69 -19.44 4.32
N GLN A 304 -15.56 -18.94 5.22
CA GLN A 304 -16.84 -19.58 5.51
C GLN A 304 -17.78 -19.49 4.30
N LEU A 305 -17.81 -18.34 3.62
CA LEU A 305 -18.57 -18.17 2.39
C LEU A 305 -18.04 -19.04 1.25
N ALA A 306 -16.71 -19.11 1.10
CA ALA A 306 -16.09 -19.97 0.11
C ALA A 306 -16.44 -21.45 0.37
N MET A 307 -16.37 -21.90 1.62
CA MET A 307 -16.77 -23.25 2.02
C MET A 307 -18.26 -23.53 1.76
N ALA A 308 -19.15 -22.57 2.03
CA ALA A 308 -20.58 -22.72 1.78
C ALA A 308 -20.93 -22.75 0.28
N ASN A 309 -20.07 -22.19 -0.58
CA ASN A 309 -20.31 -22.06 -2.01
C ASN A 309 -19.31 -22.86 -2.85
N SER A 310 -18.58 -23.82 -2.27
CA SER A 310 -17.54 -24.60 -2.96
C SER A 310 -18.04 -25.85 -3.67
N GLU A 311 -19.36 -26.10 -3.67
CA GLU A 311 -19.92 -27.30 -4.29
C GLU A 311 -19.47 -27.41 -5.77
N GLY A 312 -18.82 -28.53 -6.10
CA GLY A 312 -18.28 -28.78 -7.45
C GLY A 312 -17.01 -28.00 -7.83
N SER A 313 -16.36 -27.27 -6.91
CA SER A 313 -15.16 -26.46 -7.21
C SER A 313 -14.00 -26.74 -6.24
N GLU A 314 -13.06 -27.59 -6.67
CA GLU A 314 -11.82 -27.85 -5.91
C GLU A 314 -10.96 -26.59 -5.75
N ALA A 315 -10.92 -25.73 -6.78
CA ALA A 315 -10.18 -24.47 -6.71
C ALA A 315 -10.74 -23.53 -5.62
N MET A 316 -12.06 -23.52 -5.39
CA MET A 316 -12.68 -22.76 -4.29
C MET A 316 -12.19 -23.26 -2.93
N LEU A 317 -12.12 -24.58 -2.73
CA LEU A 317 -11.64 -25.19 -1.49
C LEU A 317 -10.14 -24.96 -1.28
N ASN A 318 -9.33 -25.17 -2.32
CA ASN A 318 -7.87 -25.18 -2.20
C ASN A 318 -7.30 -23.75 -2.14
N ARG A 319 -7.84 -22.84 -2.96
CA ARG A 319 -7.25 -21.51 -3.16
C ARG A 319 -7.96 -20.42 -2.34
N VAL A 320 -9.29 -20.41 -2.32
CA VAL A 320 -10.10 -19.35 -1.70
C VAL A 320 -10.41 -19.63 -0.22
N MET A 321 -10.94 -20.82 0.10
CA MET A 321 -11.33 -21.19 1.47
C MET A 321 -10.15 -21.18 2.45
N THR A 322 -8.93 -21.49 1.97
CA THR A 322 -7.71 -21.48 2.79
C THR A 322 -7.25 -20.08 3.21
N LYS A 323 -7.89 -19.00 2.76
CA LYS A 323 -7.53 -17.62 3.09
C LYS A 323 -8.48 -17.05 4.14
N ASP A 324 -7.92 -16.50 5.21
CA ASP A 324 -8.63 -16.03 6.40
C ASP A 324 -8.95 -14.51 6.38
N ASN A 325 -8.90 -13.90 5.20
CA ASN A 325 -9.28 -12.52 4.97
C ASN A 325 -10.75 -12.27 5.35
N ILE A 326 -11.06 -11.04 5.74
CA ILE A 326 -12.39 -10.63 6.18
C ILE A 326 -12.76 -9.25 5.64
N GLY A 327 -14.06 -8.96 5.71
CA GLY A 327 -14.60 -7.61 5.66
C GLY A 327 -15.52 -7.33 6.85
N VAL A 328 -15.73 -6.07 7.15
CA VAL A 328 -16.69 -5.60 8.16
C VAL A 328 -17.63 -4.58 7.52
N ALA A 329 -18.87 -4.52 7.98
CA ALA A 329 -19.83 -3.52 7.54
C ALA A 329 -20.64 -3.00 8.72
N VAL A 330 -20.89 -1.70 8.75
CA VAL A 330 -21.72 -1.02 9.74
C VAL A 330 -22.83 -0.25 9.06
N LEU A 331 -24.06 -0.53 9.48
CA LEU A 331 -25.22 0.24 9.04
C LEU A 331 -25.41 1.40 10.02
N LEU A 332 -25.29 2.62 9.50
CA LEU A 332 -25.36 3.87 10.25
C LEU A 332 -26.67 4.61 9.95
N GLU A 333 -27.28 5.18 10.97
CA GLU A 333 -28.37 6.14 10.88
C GLU A 333 -27.80 7.55 11.04
N LEU A 334 -28.05 8.43 10.07
CA LEU A 334 -27.67 9.84 10.14
C LEU A 334 -28.58 10.56 11.15
N LYS A 335 -27.98 11.31 12.07
CA LYS A 335 -28.75 12.07 13.06
C LYS A 335 -29.43 13.29 12.42
N LYS A 336 -30.57 13.68 12.98
CA LYS A 336 -31.41 14.76 12.44
C LYS A 336 -30.75 16.12 12.47
N GLU A 337 -29.83 16.38 13.39
CA GLU A 337 -29.13 17.68 13.45
C GLU A 337 -28.28 17.95 12.20
N LEU A 338 -27.81 16.91 11.50
CA LEU A 338 -27.15 17.04 10.19
C LEU A 338 -28.12 17.33 9.04
N LEU A 339 -29.39 16.95 9.20
CA LEU A 339 -30.43 17.05 8.17
C LEU A 339 -31.16 18.41 8.22
N GLU A 340 -31.16 19.08 9.37
CA GLU A 340 -32.03 20.25 9.65
C GLU A 340 -31.44 21.63 9.26
N MET A 341 -30.23 21.71 8.73
CA MET A 341 -29.57 22.99 8.42
C MET A 341 -29.91 23.59 7.03
N SER A 342 -30.63 22.89 6.16
CA SER A 342 -30.86 23.34 4.77
C SER A 342 -32.32 23.36 4.31
N SER A 343 -33.26 22.82 5.09
CA SER A 343 -34.69 23.01 4.82
C SER A 343 -35.52 22.95 6.09
N GLY A 344 -36.28 24.00 6.38
CA GLY A 344 -37.17 24.11 7.55
C GLY A 344 -38.41 23.19 7.52
N LYS A 345 -38.28 21.97 7.00
CA LYS A 345 -39.34 20.96 6.94
C LYS A 345 -38.83 19.65 7.56
N SER A 346 -39.60 19.09 8.48
CA SER A 346 -39.24 17.83 9.16
C SER A 346 -39.19 16.67 8.15
N LEU A 347 -38.00 16.12 7.88
CA LEU A 347 -37.88 14.81 7.26
C LEU A 347 -38.45 13.75 8.23
N GLN A 348 -39.50 13.05 7.81
CA GLN A 348 -40.11 11.98 8.59
C GLN A 348 -39.36 10.64 8.45
N GLU A 349 -38.49 10.48 7.45
CA GLU A 349 -37.79 9.22 7.17
C GLU A 349 -36.36 9.19 7.70
N LYS A 350 -35.96 8.03 8.23
CA LYS A 350 -34.60 7.77 8.71
C LYS A 350 -33.65 7.66 7.52
N GLN A 351 -32.61 8.49 7.47
CA GLN A 351 -31.57 8.37 6.46
C GLN A 351 -30.50 7.38 6.94
N LEU A 352 -30.31 6.29 6.20
CA LEU A 352 -29.29 5.29 6.46
C LEU A 352 -28.09 5.45 5.53
N LEU A 353 -26.95 4.89 5.96
CA LEU A 353 -25.72 4.74 5.20
C LEU A 353 -25.06 3.42 5.59
N LEU A 354 -24.73 2.57 4.61
CA LEU A 354 -23.91 1.40 4.85
C LEU A 354 -22.44 1.76 4.58
N VAL A 355 -21.58 1.53 5.57
CA VAL A 355 -20.12 1.64 5.42
C VAL A 355 -19.54 0.24 5.47
N ALA A 356 -18.79 -0.13 4.44
CA ALA A 356 -18.10 -1.41 4.34
C ALA A 356 -16.58 -1.19 4.32
N ASN A 357 -15.83 -2.07 4.98
CA ASN A 357 -14.38 -2.06 5.03
C ASN A 357 -13.83 -3.48 4.84
N ALA A 358 -12.93 -3.72 3.90
CA ALA A 358 -12.30 -5.03 3.68
C ALA A 358 -10.79 -4.96 3.47
N HIS A 359 -10.11 -6.08 3.75
CA HIS A 359 -8.70 -6.30 3.42
C HIS A 359 -8.56 -7.64 2.69
N MET A 360 -8.39 -7.58 1.37
CA MET A 360 -8.32 -8.74 0.48
C MET A 360 -6.95 -9.42 0.56
N HIS A 361 -6.87 -10.64 0.03
CA HIS A 361 -5.61 -11.39 -0.03
C HIS A 361 -4.52 -10.62 -0.80
N TRP A 362 -3.26 -10.71 -0.36
CA TRP A 362 -2.19 -9.84 -0.85
C TRP A 362 -1.44 -10.41 -2.08
N ASP A 363 -1.27 -11.74 -2.14
CA ASP A 363 -0.36 -12.39 -3.09
C ASP A 363 -0.70 -12.06 -4.56
N PRO A 364 0.23 -11.46 -5.34
CA PRO A 364 0.02 -11.15 -6.76
C PRO A 364 -0.39 -12.35 -7.62
N GLU A 365 -0.01 -13.57 -7.24
CA GLU A 365 -0.33 -14.80 -7.97
C GLU A 365 -1.76 -15.32 -7.72
N TYR A 366 -2.52 -14.63 -6.87
CA TYR A 366 -3.86 -15.02 -6.46
C TYR A 366 -4.93 -13.98 -6.86
N SER A 367 -4.82 -13.49 -8.11
CA SER A 367 -5.82 -12.59 -8.71
C SER A 367 -7.25 -13.16 -8.65
N ASP A 368 -7.37 -14.47 -8.75
CA ASP A 368 -8.62 -15.22 -8.72
C ASP A 368 -9.26 -15.17 -7.31
N VAL A 369 -8.44 -15.33 -6.28
CA VAL A 369 -8.90 -15.21 -4.88
C VAL A 369 -9.35 -13.78 -4.58
N LYS A 370 -8.58 -12.76 -4.99
CA LYS A 370 -8.93 -11.35 -4.78
C LYS A 370 -10.28 -11.01 -5.43
N LEU A 371 -10.50 -11.50 -6.65
CA LEU A 371 -11.75 -11.31 -7.39
C LEU A 371 -12.94 -12.02 -6.72
N VAL A 372 -12.78 -13.29 -6.34
CA VAL A 372 -13.85 -14.04 -5.67
C VAL A 372 -14.16 -13.47 -4.28
N GLN A 373 -13.15 -13.06 -3.51
CA GLN A 373 -13.37 -12.38 -2.21
C GLN A 373 -14.18 -11.09 -2.38
N THR A 374 -13.88 -10.30 -3.41
CA THR A 374 -14.63 -9.08 -3.72
C THR A 374 -16.09 -9.41 -4.07
N MET A 375 -16.34 -10.44 -4.87
CA MET A 375 -17.70 -10.88 -5.21
C MET A 375 -18.48 -11.36 -3.99
N MET A 376 -17.86 -12.19 -3.15
CA MET A 376 -18.44 -12.64 -1.88
C MET A 376 -18.81 -11.46 -0.99
N PHE A 377 -17.91 -10.47 -0.89
CA PHE A 377 -18.15 -9.29 -0.08
C PHE A 377 -19.33 -8.46 -0.59
N MET A 378 -19.39 -8.19 -1.90
CA MET A 378 -20.48 -7.43 -2.51
C MET A 378 -21.82 -8.14 -2.40
N SER A 379 -21.84 -9.48 -2.52
CA SER A 379 -23.04 -10.29 -2.32
C SER A 379 -23.59 -10.16 -0.89
N GLU A 380 -22.71 -10.27 0.12
CA GLU A 380 -23.14 -10.11 1.51
C GLU A 380 -23.53 -8.68 1.87
N VAL A 381 -22.82 -7.68 1.34
CA VAL A 381 -23.19 -6.26 1.49
C VAL A 381 -24.59 -6.01 0.92
N LYS A 382 -24.93 -6.61 -0.23
CA LYS A 382 -26.29 -6.56 -0.77
C LYS A 382 -27.30 -7.24 0.15
N ASN A 383 -26.99 -8.43 0.67
CA ASN A 383 -27.86 -9.14 1.61
C ASN A 383 -28.16 -8.30 2.87
N ILE A 384 -27.19 -7.54 3.36
CA ILE A 384 -27.36 -6.60 4.49
C ILE A 384 -28.32 -5.47 4.10
N ILE A 385 -28.13 -4.84 2.94
CA ILE A 385 -29.00 -3.75 2.45
C ILE A 385 -30.44 -4.24 2.23
N ASP A 386 -30.61 -5.40 1.61
CA ASP A 386 -31.93 -5.96 1.29
C ASP A 386 -32.70 -6.27 2.60
N LYS A 387 -32.04 -6.87 3.59
CA LYS A 387 -32.62 -7.12 4.93
C LYS A 387 -32.98 -5.82 5.66
N ALA A 388 -32.10 -4.82 5.62
CA ALA A 388 -32.34 -3.53 6.26
C ALA A 388 -33.50 -2.76 5.60
N SER A 389 -33.55 -2.75 4.27
CA SER A 389 -34.61 -2.08 3.49
C SER A 389 -35.98 -2.71 3.73
N HIS A 390 -36.05 -4.05 3.79
CA HIS A 390 -37.28 -4.77 4.10
C HIS A 390 -37.81 -4.43 5.51
N ASN A 391 -36.92 -4.37 6.51
CA ASN A 391 -37.30 -4.01 7.89
C ASN A 391 -37.83 -2.57 8.00
N LEU A 392 -37.38 -1.66 7.14
CA LEU A 392 -37.77 -0.26 7.13
C LEU A 392 -38.90 0.08 6.15
N LYS A 393 -39.40 -0.92 5.41
CA LYS A 393 -40.44 -0.75 4.37
C LYS A 393 -40.11 0.31 3.32
N LEU A 394 -38.83 0.50 3.01
CA LEU A 394 -38.39 1.41 1.94
C LEU A 394 -38.81 0.82 0.58
N SER A 395 -39.59 1.56 -0.21
CA SER A 395 -40.12 1.14 -1.51
C SER A 395 -39.85 2.19 -2.59
N GLY A 396 -38.94 1.90 -3.53
CA GLY A 396 -38.63 2.74 -4.70
C GLY A 396 -37.15 2.71 -5.10
N GLU A 397 -36.84 2.94 -6.39
CA GLU A 397 -35.45 2.93 -6.90
C GLU A 397 -34.54 4.03 -6.30
N THR A 398 -35.13 5.12 -5.79
CA THR A 398 -34.43 6.21 -5.10
C THR A 398 -34.29 5.99 -3.58
N SER A 399 -34.80 4.87 -3.06
CA SER A 399 -34.86 4.55 -1.62
C SER A 399 -33.89 3.45 -1.17
N SER A 400 -32.94 3.05 -2.03
CA SER A 400 -31.90 2.09 -1.64
C SER A 400 -30.91 2.72 -0.66
N ILE A 401 -30.36 1.94 0.26
CA ILE A 401 -29.39 2.45 1.24
C ILE A 401 -28.07 2.74 0.50
N PRO A 402 -27.52 3.97 0.58
CA PRO A 402 -26.24 4.30 -0.05
C PRO A 402 -25.10 3.50 0.59
N LEU A 403 -24.10 3.15 -0.22
CA LEU A 403 -22.92 2.39 0.20
C LEU A 403 -21.67 3.26 0.05
N VAL A 404 -20.82 3.25 1.09
CA VAL A 404 -19.42 3.65 1.04
C VAL A 404 -18.58 2.40 1.30
N LEU A 405 -17.76 2.02 0.33
CA LEU A 405 -16.88 0.85 0.39
C LEU A 405 -15.43 1.30 0.46
N CYS A 406 -14.80 1.11 1.60
CA CYS A 406 -13.36 1.29 1.79
C CYS A 406 -12.69 -0.08 1.69
N ALA A 407 -11.56 -0.20 1.00
CA ALA A 407 -10.82 -1.46 1.04
C ALA A 407 -9.36 -1.31 0.64
N ASP A 408 -8.51 -2.10 1.28
CA ASP A 408 -7.26 -2.56 0.68
C ASP A 408 -7.60 -3.80 -0.17
N LEU A 409 -7.66 -3.59 -1.49
CA LEU A 409 -8.02 -4.63 -2.44
C LEU A 409 -6.81 -5.45 -2.90
N ASN A 410 -5.58 -5.01 -2.60
CA ASN A 410 -4.36 -5.59 -3.15
C ASN A 410 -4.42 -5.80 -4.68
N SER A 411 -5.14 -4.93 -5.39
CA SER A 411 -5.49 -5.08 -6.81
C SER A 411 -5.34 -3.74 -7.53
N LEU A 412 -4.63 -3.73 -8.65
CA LEU A 412 -4.35 -2.53 -9.43
C LEU A 412 -5.60 -2.05 -10.22
N PRO A 413 -5.62 -0.78 -10.69
CA PRO A 413 -6.74 -0.21 -11.47
C PRO A 413 -7.17 -1.01 -12.71
N ASP A 414 -6.25 -1.76 -13.33
CA ASP A 414 -6.46 -2.56 -14.54
C ASP A 414 -6.88 -4.01 -14.26
N SER A 415 -7.13 -4.36 -12.99
CA SER A 415 -7.53 -5.71 -12.58
C SER A 415 -9.03 -5.98 -12.77
N GLY A 416 -9.38 -7.26 -12.83
CA GLY A 416 -10.77 -7.72 -12.88
C GLY A 416 -11.58 -7.36 -11.63
N VAL A 417 -10.92 -7.12 -10.50
CA VAL A 417 -11.55 -6.61 -9.27
C VAL A 417 -12.13 -5.22 -9.51
N LEU A 418 -11.33 -4.34 -10.11
CA LEU A 418 -11.72 -2.97 -10.38
C LEU A 418 -12.70 -2.88 -11.55
N GLU A 419 -12.56 -3.74 -12.57
CA GLU A 419 -13.59 -3.91 -13.62
C GLU A 419 -14.94 -4.29 -13.01
N TYR A 420 -14.96 -5.31 -12.13
CA TYR A 420 -16.17 -5.79 -11.48
C TYR A 420 -16.87 -4.68 -10.70
N LEU A 421 -16.14 -4.00 -9.79
CA LEU A 421 -16.68 -2.94 -8.93
C LEU A 421 -17.17 -1.72 -9.73
N SER A 422 -16.41 -1.30 -10.73
CA SER A 422 -16.67 -0.03 -11.44
C SER A 422 -17.73 -0.17 -12.53
N THR A 423 -17.80 -1.32 -13.21
CA THR A 423 -18.72 -1.55 -14.33
C THR A 423 -20.00 -2.29 -13.94
N GLY A 424 -20.10 -2.75 -12.69
CA GLY A 424 -21.26 -3.49 -12.18
C GLY A 424 -21.21 -5.00 -12.48
N GLY A 425 -20.09 -5.51 -12.99
CA GLY A 425 -19.91 -6.93 -13.24
C GLY A 425 -18.67 -7.26 -14.07
N VAL A 426 -18.33 -8.53 -14.14
CA VAL A 426 -17.18 -9.04 -14.90
C VAL A 426 -17.57 -10.31 -15.64
N ASP A 427 -16.92 -10.57 -16.76
CA ASP A 427 -17.11 -11.78 -17.54
C ASP A 427 -16.57 -13.02 -16.80
N CYS A 428 -17.28 -14.15 -16.82
CA CYS A 428 -16.84 -15.38 -16.14
C CYS A 428 -15.59 -16.01 -16.80
N THR A 429 -15.21 -15.54 -17.99
CA THR A 429 -13.99 -15.91 -18.71
C THR A 429 -12.82 -14.97 -18.43
N HIS A 430 -13.01 -13.95 -17.59
CA HIS A 430 -12.00 -12.95 -17.30
C HIS A 430 -10.67 -13.57 -16.87
N LYS A 431 -9.56 -12.96 -17.31
CA LYS A 431 -8.23 -13.56 -17.20
C LYS A 431 -7.84 -13.86 -15.75
N ASP A 432 -8.25 -12.98 -14.84
CA ASP A 432 -7.91 -13.01 -13.42
C ASP A 432 -8.52 -14.19 -12.67
N PHE A 433 -9.57 -14.85 -13.19
CA PHE A 433 -10.11 -16.06 -12.57
C PHE A 433 -9.15 -17.26 -12.66
N ARG A 434 -8.12 -17.23 -13.51
CA ARG A 434 -7.15 -18.32 -13.67
C ARG A 434 -7.84 -19.69 -13.80
N GLU A 435 -7.69 -20.56 -12.81
CA GLU A 435 -8.24 -21.92 -12.77
C GLU A 435 -9.75 -21.96 -12.44
N LEU A 436 -10.31 -20.89 -11.88
CA LEU A 436 -11.74 -20.77 -11.54
C LEU A 436 -12.61 -20.37 -12.73
N ARG A 437 -12.04 -20.15 -13.92
CA ARG A 437 -12.82 -19.86 -15.13
C ARG A 437 -13.85 -20.95 -15.37
N TYR A 438 -15.06 -20.55 -15.76
CA TYR A 438 -16.19 -21.45 -16.04
C TYR A 438 -16.69 -22.27 -14.85
N SER A 439 -16.27 -21.98 -13.61
CA SER A 439 -16.83 -22.67 -12.46
C SER A 439 -18.26 -22.22 -12.20
N ASP A 440 -19.21 -23.15 -12.21
CA ASP A 440 -20.62 -22.88 -11.88
C ASP A 440 -20.79 -22.30 -10.47
N SER A 441 -19.85 -22.60 -9.56
CA SER A 441 -19.82 -22.07 -8.19
C SER A 441 -19.80 -20.54 -8.13
N LEU A 442 -19.23 -19.87 -9.14
CA LEU A 442 -19.16 -18.41 -9.20
C LEU A 442 -20.53 -17.75 -9.40
N THR A 443 -21.49 -18.47 -9.99
CA THR A 443 -22.84 -17.95 -10.23
C THR A 443 -23.61 -17.70 -8.93
N ASN A 444 -23.22 -18.36 -7.84
CA ASN A 444 -23.80 -18.16 -6.51
C ASN A 444 -23.57 -16.73 -5.97
N PHE A 445 -22.55 -16.04 -6.47
CA PHE A 445 -22.24 -14.66 -6.07
C PHE A 445 -22.86 -13.60 -6.99
N ASN A 446 -23.70 -14.01 -7.96
CA ASN A 446 -24.45 -13.07 -8.76
C ASN A 446 -25.59 -12.45 -7.94
N CYS A 447 -25.46 -11.15 -7.66
CA CYS A 447 -26.40 -10.40 -6.84
C CYS A 447 -27.82 -10.31 -7.42
N ASN A 448 -27.96 -10.46 -8.74
CA ASN A 448 -29.22 -10.30 -9.47
C ASN A 448 -30.03 -11.61 -9.64
N GLY A 449 -29.59 -12.71 -9.00
CA GLY A 449 -30.34 -13.97 -8.91
C GLY A 449 -29.99 -15.01 -9.99
N LYS A 450 -30.37 -16.28 -9.72
CA LYS A 450 -30.04 -17.46 -10.55
C LYS A 450 -30.74 -17.50 -11.91
N ASN A 451 -31.82 -16.74 -12.12
CA ASN A 451 -32.61 -16.74 -13.37
C ASN A 451 -32.07 -15.77 -14.44
N GLY A 452 -30.97 -15.06 -14.16
CA GLY A 452 -30.25 -14.22 -15.13
C GLY A 452 -29.21 -14.99 -15.96
N THR A 453 -29.34 -16.31 -16.09
CA THR A 453 -28.49 -17.14 -16.97
C THR A 453 -28.82 -16.87 -18.42
N SER A 454 -28.29 -15.78 -18.96
CA SER A 454 -28.24 -15.57 -20.40
C SER A 454 -26.97 -14.87 -20.91
N SER A 455 -25.98 -14.52 -20.07
CA SER A 455 -24.82 -13.78 -20.60
C SER A 455 -23.43 -14.02 -19.98
N GLY A 456 -23.15 -15.14 -19.31
CA GLY A 456 -21.76 -15.46 -18.89
C GLY A 456 -21.05 -14.38 -18.03
N ARG A 457 -21.79 -13.47 -17.38
CA ARG A 457 -21.26 -12.37 -16.59
C ARG A 457 -21.75 -12.47 -15.16
N ILE A 458 -20.88 -12.17 -14.20
CA ILE A 458 -21.20 -12.10 -12.77
C ILE A 458 -21.41 -10.62 -12.45
N THR A 459 -22.58 -10.27 -11.93
CA THR A 459 -23.01 -8.85 -11.80
C THR A 459 -23.38 -8.46 -10.38
N HIS A 460 -23.31 -7.16 -10.09
CA HIS A 460 -23.86 -6.55 -8.89
C HIS A 460 -24.76 -5.34 -9.22
N GLY A 461 -25.76 -5.10 -8.36
CA GLY A 461 -26.71 -3.99 -8.56
C GLY A 461 -26.17 -2.60 -8.18
N PHE A 462 -25.01 -2.53 -7.51
CA PHE A 462 -24.42 -1.25 -7.10
C PHE A 462 -23.86 -0.47 -8.29
N LYS A 463 -24.11 0.84 -8.32
CA LYS A 463 -23.49 1.77 -9.28
C LYS A 463 -22.33 2.48 -8.60
N LEU A 464 -21.22 1.79 -8.43
CA LEU A 464 -20.07 2.33 -7.70
C LEU A 464 -19.21 3.24 -8.58
N LYS A 465 -18.49 4.15 -7.94
CA LYS A 465 -17.40 4.92 -8.53
C LYS A 465 -16.32 5.11 -7.48
N SER A 466 -15.04 5.04 -7.88
CA SER A 466 -13.92 5.38 -7.00
C SER A 466 -13.93 6.89 -6.75
N ALA A 467 -13.71 7.31 -5.51
CA ALA A 467 -13.53 8.72 -5.15
C ALA A 467 -12.24 9.30 -5.75
N TYR A 468 -11.23 8.46 -5.97
CA TYR A 468 -9.98 8.82 -6.62
C TYR A 468 -10.05 8.37 -8.08
N GLU A 469 -10.20 9.33 -8.99
CA GLU A 469 -10.10 9.11 -10.44
C GLU A 469 -8.63 8.98 -10.89
N ASP A 470 -8.44 8.50 -12.11
CA ASP A 470 -7.13 8.28 -12.71
C ASP A 470 -6.27 9.54 -12.66
N GLY A 471 -5.06 9.39 -12.11
CA GLY A 471 -4.05 10.46 -12.03
C GLY A 471 -4.13 11.34 -10.77
N LEU A 472 -5.14 11.20 -9.90
CA LEU A 472 -5.20 11.98 -8.65
C LEU A 472 -4.18 11.53 -7.61
N MET A 473 -3.94 10.22 -7.50
CA MET A 473 -2.84 9.67 -6.70
C MET A 473 -2.05 8.68 -7.55
N PRO A 474 -0.71 8.78 -7.61
CA PRO A 474 0.11 7.85 -8.39
C PRO A 474 0.24 6.46 -7.75
N TYR A 475 0.08 6.40 -6.42
CA TYR A 475 0.20 5.17 -5.63
C TYR A 475 -0.48 5.38 -4.28
N THR A 476 -0.95 4.29 -3.68
CA THR A 476 -1.48 4.25 -2.32
C THR A 476 -0.58 3.41 -1.43
N ASN A 477 0.02 2.32 -1.94
CA ASN A 477 1.13 1.62 -1.32
C ASN A 477 2.46 2.04 -1.97
N TYR A 478 3.46 2.33 -1.14
CA TYR A 478 4.77 2.83 -1.56
C TYR A 478 5.88 2.12 -0.80
N THR A 479 6.38 1.01 -1.34
CA THR A 479 7.56 0.30 -0.83
C THR A 479 8.72 0.41 -1.82
N SER A 480 9.91 -0.08 -1.45
CA SER A 480 11.04 -0.18 -2.38
C SER A 480 10.66 -0.95 -3.65
N ASP A 481 10.00 -2.10 -3.47
CA ASP A 481 9.83 -3.12 -4.51
C ASP A 481 8.50 -2.97 -5.26
N PHE A 482 7.49 -2.36 -4.62
CA PHE A 482 6.17 -2.16 -5.21
C PHE A 482 5.65 -0.76 -4.91
N LYS A 483 5.11 -0.11 -5.95
CA LYS A 483 4.45 1.19 -5.88
C LYS A 483 3.21 1.11 -6.76
N GLY A 484 2.03 1.29 -6.18
CA GLY A 484 0.78 1.14 -6.92
C GLY A 484 -0.45 1.57 -6.13
N ILE A 485 -1.55 1.74 -6.85
CA ILE A 485 -2.86 2.03 -6.25
C ILE A 485 -3.51 0.68 -5.96
N ILE A 486 -3.70 0.38 -4.68
CA ILE A 486 -4.36 -0.85 -4.22
C ILE A 486 -5.41 -0.59 -3.13
N ASP A 487 -5.49 0.66 -2.64
CA ASP A 487 -6.48 1.12 -1.66
C ASP A 487 -7.53 2.00 -2.34
N TYR A 488 -8.79 1.83 -1.96
CA TYR A 488 -9.90 2.50 -2.63
C TYR A 488 -10.99 2.96 -1.66
N ILE A 489 -11.61 4.10 -2.00
CA ILE A 489 -12.90 4.54 -1.46
C ILE A 489 -13.89 4.55 -2.61
N PHE A 490 -14.81 3.58 -2.64
CA PHE A 490 -15.93 3.51 -3.55
C PHE A 490 -17.19 4.07 -2.93
N TYR A 491 -18.04 4.70 -3.74
CA TYR A 491 -19.33 5.24 -3.29
C TYR A 491 -20.45 4.95 -4.32
N SER A 492 -21.67 4.78 -3.84
CA SER A 492 -22.86 4.53 -4.67
C SER A 492 -23.41 5.80 -5.33
N ARG A 493 -23.46 5.81 -6.66
CA ARG A 493 -24.17 6.82 -7.47
C ARG A 493 -25.64 6.41 -7.72
N PRO A 494 -26.56 7.36 -7.91
CA PRO A 494 -26.38 8.82 -7.91
C PRO A 494 -26.50 9.47 -6.52
N GLN A 495 -26.66 8.68 -5.46
CA GLN A 495 -26.97 9.19 -4.12
C GLN A 495 -25.80 9.94 -3.48
N LEU A 496 -24.57 9.47 -3.72
CA LEU A 496 -23.35 10.10 -3.26
C LEU A 496 -22.64 10.76 -4.44
N GLY A 497 -22.15 11.98 -4.22
CA GLY A 497 -21.19 12.70 -5.05
C GLY A 497 -19.86 12.90 -4.30
N VAL A 498 -18.79 13.26 -4.99
CA VAL A 498 -17.48 13.57 -4.38
C VAL A 498 -17.19 15.05 -4.62
N LEU A 499 -16.99 15.80 -3.54
CA LEU A 499 -16.66 17.23 -3.61
C LEU A 499 -15.16 17.47 -3.70
N GLY A 500 -14.38 16.62 -3.02
CA GLY A 500 -12.93 16.71 -3.06
C GLY A 500 -12.25 15.56 -2.33
N VAL A 501 -10.94 15.46 -2.54
CA VAL A 501 -10.09 14.42 -2.00
C VAL A 501 -8.75 14.98 -1.52
N LEU A 502 -8.07 14.28 -0.62
CA LEU A 502 -6.72 14.61 -0.20
C LEU A 502 -5.71 14.09 -1.24
N GLY A 503 -5.01 15.00 -1.89
CA GLY A 503 -3.98 14.69 -2.89
C GLY A 503 -2.78 13.93 -2.34
N PRO A 504 -1.82 13.54 -3.18
CA PRO A 504 -0.66 12.76 -2.76
C PRO A 504 0.29 13.59 -1.89
N LEU A 505 1.19 12.91 -1.18
CA LEU A 505 2.39 13.57 -0.64
C LEU A 505 3.24 14.08 -1.81
N ASP A 506 3.89 15.24 -1.63
CA ASP A 506 4.70 15.83 -2.69
C ASP A 506 5.82 14.87 -3.14
N THR A 507 5.76 14.49 -4.42
CA THR A 507 6.72 13.58 -5.03
C THR A 507 8.13 14.18 -5.09
N ASN A 508 8.24 15.51 -5.20
CA ASN A 508 9.54 16.18 -5.19
C ASN A 508 10.20 16.08 -3.82
N TRP A 509 9.43 16.24 -2.74
CA TRP A 509 9.93 16.07 -1.39
C TRP A 509 10.45 14.64 -1.14
N LEU A 510 9.74 13.61 -1.64
CA LEU A 510 10.22 12.22 -1.57
C LEU A 510 11.56 12.04 -2.30
N LEU A 511 11.70 12.61 -3.49
CA LEU A 511 12.94 12.55 -4.29
C LEU A 511 14.10 13.31 -3.63
N GLU A 512 13.86 14.54 -3.18
CA GLU A 512 14.87 15.39 -2.50
C GLU A 512 15.39 14.73 -1.21
N ASN A 513 14.53 14.02 -0.49
CA ASN A 513 14.89 13.29 0.73
C ASN A 513 15.40 11.85 0.46
N ASN A 514 15.50 11.43 -0.81
CA ASN A 514 15.91 10.08 -1.20
C ASN A 514 15.07 8.97 -0.52
N ILE A 515 13.76 9.19 -0.41
CA ILE A 515 12.81 8.24 0.16
C ILE A 515 12.32 7.33 -0.96
N ASN A 516 12.86 6.11 -1.03
CA ASN A 516 12.55 5.15 -2.10
C ASN A 516 11.48 4.10 -1.70
N GLY A 517 11.04 4.12 -0.43
CA GLY A 517 10.00 3.24 0.12
C GLY A 517 9.59 3.70 1.52
N CYS A 518 8.39 3.29 1.94
CA CYS A 518 7.82 3.50 3.26
C CYS A 518 7.55 2.14 3.95
N PRO A 519 7.49 2.07 5.30
CA PRO A 519 7.55 3.18 6.25
C PRO A 519 8.90 3.89 6.27
N HIS A 520 8.88 5.12 6.75
CA HIS A 520 10.01 6.02 6.92
C HIS A 520 9.88 6.70 8.30
N PRO A 521 10.94 7.21 8.93
CA PRO A 521 10.85 8.03 10.14
C PRO A 521 9.73 9.07 10.21
N HIS A 522 9.32 9.62 9.06
CA HIS A 522 8.25 10.61 8.94
C HIS A 522 6.94 10.07 8.33
N ILE A 523 6.92 8.81 7.88
CA ILE A 523 5.77 8.18 7.22
C ILE A 523 5.56 6.80 7.87
N PRO A 524 4.55 6.64 8.75
CA PRO A 524 4.52 5.51 9.67
C PRO A 524 3.89 4.22 9.12
N SER A 525 3.39 4.24 7.89
CA SER A 525 2.86 3.08 7.16
C SER A 525 3.50 3.04 5.77
N ASP A 526 3.52 1.88 5.14
CA ASP A 526 3.83 1.75 3.71
C ASP A 526 2.66 2.16 2.81
N HIS A 527 1.47 2.38 3.37
CA HIS A 527 0.34 2.98 2.68
C HIS A 527 0.21 4.48 3.02
N PHE A 528 -0.35 5.24 2.07
CA PHE A 528 -0.84 6.60 2.29
C PHE A 528 -2.34 6.56 2.55
N SER A 529 -2.81 7.40 3.48
CA SER A 529 -4.24 7.49 3.77
C SER A 529 -5.02 8.05 2.57
N LEU A 530 -6.19 7.47 2.30
CA LEU A 530 -7.18 8.08 1.41
C LEU A 530 -8.15 8.86 2.28
N PHE A 531 -8.46 10.09 1.86
CA PHE A 531 -9.45 10.93 2.52
C PHE A 531 -10.32 11.64 1.47
N ALA A 532 -11.64 11.51 1.58
CA ALA A 532 -12.60 12.06 0.62
C ALA A 532 -13.76 12.75 1.33
N GLN A 533 -14.24 13.85 0.74
CA GLN A 533 -15.49 14.50 1.15
C GLN A 533 -16.58 14.12 0.15
N LEU A 534 -17.59 13.43 0.66
CA LEU A 534 -18.76 12.99 -0.06
C LEU A 534 -19.95 13.88 0.25
N GLU A 535 -20.81 14.04 -0.75
CA GLU A 535 -22.08 14.71 -0.64
C GLU A 535 -23.21 13.69 -0.82
N LEU A 536 -24.00 13.48 0.23
CA LEU A 536 -25.18 12.61 0.19
C LEU A 536 -26.41 13.42 -0.16
N ALA A 537 -27.01 13.15 -1.31
CA ALA A 537 -28.29 13.72 -1.71
C ALA A 537 -29.43 13.12 -0.87
N LEU A 538 -30.18 13.98 -0.18
CA LEU A 538 -31.33 13.55 0.63
C LEU A 538 -32.60 13.51 -0.24
N PRO A 539 -33.50 12.54 -0.03
CA PRO A 539 -34.75 12.45 -0.76
C PRO A 539 -35.60 13.71 -0.52
N TYR A 540 -35.86 14.48 -1.58
CA TYR A 540 -36.75 15.63 -1.57
C TYR A 540 -38.14 15.21 -2.08
N LEU A 541 -39.15 15.22 -1.21
CA LEU A 541 -40.55 15.10 -1.62
C LEU A 541 -40.99 16.45 -2.23
N PRO A 542 -41.31 16.53 -3.54
CA PRO A 542 -41.97 17.72 -4.07
C PRO A 542 -43.34 17.83 -3.40
N SER A 543 -43.70 19.02 -2.90
CA SER A 543 -45.07 19.30 -2.48
C SER A 543 -46.00 19.02 -3.67
N LEU A 544 -46.91 18.06 -3.51
CA LEU A 544 -48.11 17.97 -4.33
C LEU A 544 -48.87 19.29 -4.19
N ASN A 545 -48.55 20.26 -5.04
CA ASN A 545 -49.42 21.40 -5.27
C ASN A 545 -50.63 20.85 -6.02
N GLY A 546 -51.60 20.37 -5.26
CA GLY A 546 -52.93 20.03 -5.74
C GLY A 546 -53.61 21.27 -6.30
N VAL A 547 -53.34 21.60 -7.56
CA VAL A 547 -54.21 22.48 -8.34
C VAL A 547 -55.37 21.61 -8.80
N HIS A 548 -56.42 21.54 -7.97
CA HIS A 548 -57.73 21.12 -8.41
C HIS A 548 -58.19 22.10 -9.51
N LEU A 549 -58.09 21.69 -10.77
CA LEU A 549 -58.81 22.35 -11.85
C LEU A 549 -60.30 21.98 -11.69
N PRO A 550 -61.22 22.96 -11.54
CA PRO A 550 -62.64 22.65 -11.51
C PRO A 550 -63.07 22.20 -12.90
N GLY A 551 -63.53 20.96 -13.00
CA GLY A 551 -64.14 20.42 -14.21
C GLY A 551 -65.32 21.29 -14.64
N ARG A 552 -65.24 21.83 -15.86
CA ARG A 552 -66.41 22.41 -16.52
C ARG A 552 -67.28 21.28 -17.05
N ARG A 553 -68.56 21.34 -16.64
CA ARG A 553 -69.68 20.58 -17.18
C ARG A 553 -69.87 20.84 -18.67
#